data_AF-A0A9Q3FTB4-F1
#
_entry.id   AF-A0A9Q3FTB4-F1
#
_cell.length_a   1.000
_cell.length_b   1.000
_cell.length_c   1.000
_cell.angle_alpha   90.00
_cell.angle_beta   90.00
_cell.angle_gamma   90.00
#
_symmetry.space_group_name_H-M   'P 1'
#
loop_
_entity.id
_entity.type
_entity.pdbx_description
1 polymer ?
#
loop_
_entity_poly.entity_id
_entity_poly.type
_entity_poly.pdbx_seq_one_letter_code
_entity_poly.pdbx_strand_id
1 'polypeptide(L)'
;MWKRACDTAAKCIAEAKEYNKQRWDKSHMEPDFKEGDQVLVSILNFNTLKGPKKMRDSFLGSFTIIKLIGTNAVEVKLTEEFSRNHPVSPVSLFKPYFQTEEGKLPSRKKSPTPPEIVEVGIPLDL
;
A
#
# COMPACT_ATOMS: atom_id res chain seq x y z
N MET A 1 -47.72 -13.81 11.66
CA MET A 1 -46.81 -14.32 10.61
C MET A 1 -45.61 -13.37 10.40
N TRP A 2 -45.84 -12.07 10.23
CA TRP A 2 -44.78 -11.04 10.06
C TRP A 2 -43.71 -10.96 11.15
N LYS A 3 -44.11 -10.97 12.44
CA LYS A 3 -43.18 -10.84 13.57
C LYS A 3 -42.08 -11.90 13.57
N ARG A 4 -42.44 -13.16 13.29
CA ARG A 4 -41.48 -14.28 13.18
C ARG A 4 -40.47 -14.07 12.04
N ALA A 5 -40.90 -13.50 10.91
CA ALA A 5 -40.01 -13.22 9.80
C ALA A 5 -38.99 -12.13 10.15
N CYS A 6 -39.42 -11.05 10.83
CA CYS A 6 -38.52 -10.01 11.33
C CYS A 6 -37.53 -10.56 12.37
N ASP A 7 -38.01 -11.40 13.30
CA ASP A 7 -37.17 -12.02 14.33
C ASP A 7 -36.09 -12.93 13.70
N THR A 8 -36.46 -13.72 12.68
CA THR A 8 -35.51 -14.55 11.94
C THR A 8 -34.50 -13.69 11.16
N ALA A 9 -34.96 -12.64 10.47
CA ALA A 9 -34.07 -11.73 9.74
C ALA A 9 -33.05 -11.06 10.68
N ALA A 10 -33.50 -10.60 11.85
CA ALA A 10 -32.63 -10.01 12.86
C ALA A 10 -31.58 -11.00 13.36
N LYS A 11 -31.96 -12.27 13.58
CA LYS A 11 -31.02 -13.34 13.95
C LYS A 11 -29.98 -13.59 12.88
N CYS A 12 -30.39 -13.72 11.62
CA CYS A 12 -29.45 -13.93 10.50
C CYS A 12 -28.43 -12.77 10.38
N ILE A 13 -28.86 -11.53 10.60
CA ILE A 13 -27.97 -10.37 10.59
C ILE A 13 -26.97 -10.44 11.75
N ALA A 14 -27.42 -10.81 12.95
CA ALA A 14 -26.56 -10.94 14.12
C ALA A 14 -25.53 -12.07 13.93
N GLU A 15 -25.95 -13.23 13.44
CA GLU A 15 -25.08 -14.38 13.14
C GLU A 15 -24.05 -14.02 12.05
N ALA A 16 -24.46 -13.35 10.98
CA ALA A 16 -23.56 -12.92 9.93
C ALA A 16 -22.51 -11.91 10.44
N LYS A 17 -22.92 -10.97 11.31
CA LYS A 17 -22.00 -10.02 11.94
C LYS A 17 -20.96 -10.74 12.81
N GLU A 18 -21.41 -11.68 13.62
CA GLU A 18 -20.54 -12.45 14.51
C GLU A 18 -19.56 -13.34 13.72
N TYR A 19 -20.05 -14.02 12.67
CA TYR A 19 -19.22 -14.81 11.77
C TYR A 19 -18.11 -13.97 11.12
N ASN A 20 -18.45 -12.80 10.59
CA ASN A 20 -17.50 -11.89 9.98
C ASN A 20 -16.46 -11.39 10.99
N LYS A 21 -16.91 -11.04 12.21
CA LYS A 21 -16.03 -10.60 13.30
C LYS A 21 -15.02 -11.69 13.68
N GLN A 22 -15.48 -12.92 13.94
CA GLN A 22 -14.59 -14.02 14.29
C GLN A 22 -13.56 -14.31 13.21
N ARG A 23 -13.95 -14.20 11.93
CA ARG A 23 -13.03 -14.44 10.83
C ARG A 23 -11.99 -13.32 10.68
N TRP A 24 -12.42 -12.09 10.86
CA TRP A 24 -11.54 -10.92 10.90
C TRP A 24 -10.54 -11.05 12.05
N ASP A 25 -11.03 -11.18 13.28
CA ASP A 25 -10.20 -11.28 14.50
C ASP A 25 -9.19 -12.43 14.43
N LYS A 26 -9.52 -13.54 13.74
CA LYS A 26 -8.60 -14.68 13.58
C LYS A 26 -7.40 -14.41 12.67
N SER A 27 -7.56 -13.56 11.65
CA SER A 27 -6.55 -13.36 10.60
C SER A 27 -5.97 -11.96 10.57
N HIS A 28 -6.66 -11.01 11.18
CA HIS A 28 -6.25 -9.63 11.22
C HIS A 28 -5.13 -9.46 12.23
N MET A 29 -4.03 -8.89 11.75
CA MET A 29 -2.89 -8.50 12.57
C MET A 29 -2.61 -7.05 12.23
N GLU A 30 -2.69 -6.18 13.23
CA GLU A 30 -2.33 -4.77 13.08
C GLU A 30 -0.79 -4.69 13.01
N PRO A 31 -0.21 -4.15 11.92
CA PRO A 31 1.21 -3.86 11.87
C PRO A 31 1.57 -2.72 12.85
N ASP A 32 2.57 -2.96 13.70
CA ASP A 32 3.12 -1.94 14.60
C ASP A 32 4.01 -0.96 13.82
N PHE A 33 3.38 0.07 13.24
CA PHE A 33 4.09 1.20 12.64
C PHE A 33 4.27 2.34 13.64
N LYS A 34 5.38 3.06 13.52
CA LYS A 34 5.66 4.27 14.30
C LYS A 34 5.91 5.46 13.39
N GLU A 35 5.68 6.65 13.92
CA GLU A 35 6.08 7.88 13.25
C GLU A 35 7.60 7.89 13.04
N GLY A 36 8.04 8.23 11.83
CA GLY A 36 9.43 8.17 11.42
C GLY A 36 9.89 6.86 10.77
N ASP A 37 9.11 5.78 10.87
CA ASP A 37 9.46 4.52 10.21
C ASP A 37 9.44 4.67 8.67
N GLN A 38 10.29 3.89 8.01
CA GLN A 38 10.28 3.77 6.57
C GLN A 38 9.36 2.63 6.14
N VAL A 39 8.48 2.91 5.19
CA VAL A 39 7.51 1.94 4.68
C VAL A 39 7.43 1.96 3.16
N LEU A 40 7.13 0.80 2.60
CA LEU A 40 6.78 0.61 1.21
C LEU A 40 5.26 0.76 1.03
N VAL A 41 4.83 1.49 0.00
CA VAL A 41 3.41 1.77 -0.27
C VAL A 41 2.94 0.94 -1.47
N SER A 42 1.78 0.30 -1.34
CA SER A 42 1.19 -0.48 -2.45
C SER A 42 0.76 0.41 -3.62
N ILE A 43 1.02 -0.05 -4.84
CA ILE A 43 0.64 0.66 -6.07
C ILE A 43 -0.85 0.55 -6.43
N LEU A 44 -1.65 -0.19 -5.65
CA LEU A 44 -3.06 -0.46 -5.99
C LEU A 44 -3.88 0.82 -6.22
N ASN A 45 -3.56 1.88 -5.49
CA ASN A 45 -4.24 3.18 -5.58
C ASN A 45 -3.47 4.22 -6.40
N PHE A 46 -2.38 3.82 -7.06
CA PHE A 46 -1.51 4.74 -7.81
C PHE A 46 -1.86 4.73 -9.30
N ASN A 47 -2.65 5.72 -9.74
CA ASN A 47 -3.10 5.83 -11.13
C ASN A 47 -2.08 6.54 -12.05
N THR A 48 -1.14 7.30 -11.47
CA THR A 48 -0.20 8.15 -12.22
C THR A 48 1.10 7.42 -12.61
N LEU A 49 1.21 6.12 -12.32
CA LEU A 49 2.43 5.36 -12.65
C LEU A 49 2.58 5.15 -14.15
N LYS A 50 3.80 5.30 -14.65
CA LYS A 50 4.19 5.07 -16.05
C LYS A 50 4.51 3.58 -16.30
N GLY A 51 4.43 3.12 -17.56
CA GLY A 51 4.81 1.75 -17.99
C GLY A 51 3.68 0.71 -18.03
N PRO A 52 3.92 -0.58 -18.31
CA PRO A 52 2.88 -1.61 -18.33
C PRO A 52 2.64 -2.23 -16.93
N LYS A 53 1.37 -2.41 -16.53
CA LYS A 53 0.97 -2.94 -15.20
C LYS A 53 1.70 -4.22 -14.77
N LYS A 54 2.07 -5.09 -15.72
CA LYS A 54 2.74 -6.37 -15.44
C LYS A 54 4.23 -6.26 -15.08
N MET A 55 4.92 -5.18 -15.50
CA MET A 55 6.36 -5.01 -15.25
C MET A 55 6.66 -4.04 -14.10
N ARG A 56 5.64 -3.39 -13.53
CA ARG A 56 5.82 -2.45 -12.43
C ARG A 56 5.95 -3.20 -11.12
N ASP A 57 6.73 -2.65 -10.20
CA ASP A 57 6.81 -3.15 -8.83
C ASP A 57 5.45 -3.04 -8.13
N SER A 58 5.12 -4.02 -7.31
CA SER A 58 3.85 -4.02 -6.56
C SER A 58 3.83 -3.02 -5.40
N PHE A 59 5.00 -2.55 -4.98
CA PHE A 59 5.19 -1.58 -3.91
C PHE A 59 6.23 -0.55 -4.33
N LEU A 60 6.02 0.69 -3.95
CA LEU A 60 6.92 1.80 -4.23
C LEU A 60 7.58 2.28 -2.95
N GLY A 61 8.84 2.68 -3.10
CA GLY A 61 9.60 3.63 -2.28
C GLY A 61 9.67 3.36 -0.78
N SER A 62 10.80 3.67 -0.16
CA SER A 62 10.78 3.91 1.28
C SER A 62 10.23 5.31 1.52
N PHE A 63 8.98 5.39 1.95
CA PHE A 63 8.37 6.64 2.39
C PHE A 63 8.40 6.71 3.91
N THR A 64 8.63 7.90 4.44
CA THR A 64 8.64 8.13 5.88
C THR A 64 7.21 8.36 6.36
N ILE A 65 6.82 7.67 7.42
CA ILE A 65 5.58 7.92 8.13
C ILE A 65 5.68 9.28 8.83
N ILE A 66 4.78 10.20 8.49
CA ILE A 66 4.66 11.50 9.16
C ILE A 66 3.81 11.34 10.42
N LYS A 67 2.67 10.66 10.29
CA LYS A 67 1.65 10.60 11.34
C LYS A 67 0.82 9.32 11.25
N LEU A 68 0.46 8.79 12.41
CA LEU A 68 -0.54 7.73 12.53
C LEU A 68 -1.94 8.35 12.75
N ILE A 69 -2.89 8.03 11.88
CA ILE A 69 -4.27 8.53 11.94
C ILE A 69 -5.17 7.42 12.47
N GLY A 70 -5.36 7.41 13.80
CA GLY A 70 -6.05 6.33 14.50
C GLY A 70 -5.29 4.99 14.35
N THR A 71 -6.03 3.88 14.39
CA THR A 71 -5.46 2.53 14.25
C THR A 71 -5.35 2.05 12.80
N ASN A 72 -6.12 2.62 11.87
CA ASN A 72 -6.31 2.04 10.54
C ASN A 72 -5.66 2.81 9.39
N ALA A 73 -5.19 4.04 9.61
CA ALA A 73 -4.65 4.87 8.54
C ALA A 73 -3.31 5.50 8.93
N VAL A 74 -2.46 5.67 7.93
CA VAL A 74 -1.12 6.24 8.07
C VAL A 74 -0.93 7.32 7.02
N GLU A 75 -0.38 8.45 7.44
CA GLU A 75 0.05 9.54 6.57
C GLU A 75 1.55 9.41 6.28
N VAL A 76 1.90 9.35 5.00
CA VAL A 76 3.28 9.24 4.55
C VAL A 76 3.72 10.46 3.75
N LYS A 77 5.01 10.78 3.84
CA LYS A 77 5.64 11.81 3.03
C LYS A 77 5.89 11.27 1.62
N LEU A 78 4.96 11.50 0.71
CA LEU A 78 5.14 11.17 -0.71
C LEU A 78 6.15 12.12 -1.37
N THR A 79 6.88 11.60 -2.36
CA THR A 79 7.75 12.41 -3.22
C THR A 79 6.91 13.25 -4.19
N GLU A 80 7.51 14.30 -4.76
CA GLU A 80 6.81 15.23 -5.66
C GLU A 80 6.18 14.52 -6.88
N GLU A 81 6.83 13.47 -7.39
CA GLU A 81 6.32 12.61 -8.47
C GLU A 81 4.95 11.99 -8.15
N PHE A 82 4.67 11.75 -6.86
CA PHE A 82 3.42 11.15 -6.37
C PHE A 82 2.54 12.16 -5.63
N SER A 83 2.80 13.46 -5.75
CA SER A 83 2.04 14.53 -5.08
C SER A 83 0.54 14.55 -5.41
N ARG A 84 0.14 14.02 -6.58
CA ARG A 84 -1.27 13.89 -6.98
C ARG A 84 -2.00 12.76 -6.27
N ASN A 85 -1.28 11.86 -5.63
CA ASN A 85 -1.86 10.72 -4.93
C ASN A 85 -2.13 11.09 -3.47
N HIS A 86 -3.14 10.45 -2.88
CA HIS A 86 -3.47 10.72 -1.49
C HIS A 86 -2.32 10.28 -0.57
N PRO A 87 -1.80 11.18 0.29
CA PRO A 87 -0.70 10.86 1.23
C PRO A 87 -1.15 9.95 2.38
N VAL A 88 -2.46 9.84 2.60
CA VAL A 88 -3.06 8.99 3.62
C VAL A 88 -3.58 7.71 2.98
N SER A 89 -3.16 6.57 3.50
CA SER A 89 -3.65 5.26 3.07
C SER A 89 -3.93 4.33 4.26
N PRO A 90 -4.71 3.27 4.09
CA PRO A 90 -4.92 2.26 5.14
C PRO A 90 -3.64 1.49 5.46
N VAL A 91 -3.48 1.10 6.73
CA VAL A 91 -2.31 0.37 7.26
C VAL A 91 -2.00 -0.91 6.46
N SER A 92 -3.04 -1.58 5.94
CA SER A 92 -2.91 -2.81 5.14
C SER A 92 -2.20 -2.63 3.79
N LEU A 93 -2.08 -1.40 3.29
CA LEU A 93 -1.40 -1.09 2.04
C LEU A 93 0.09 -0.78 2.23
N PHE A 94 0.58 -0.79 3.47
CA PHE A 94 1.98 -0.56 3.79
C PHE A 94 2.70 -1.86 4.11
N LYS A 95 4.00 -1.87 3.82
CA LYS A 95 4.93 -2.89 4.31
C LYS A 95 6.12 -2.21 4.99
N PRO A 96 6.65 -2.77 6.08
CA PRO A 96 7.87 -2.25 6.68
C PRO A 96 9.02 -2.33 5.67
N TYR A 97 9.77 -1.24 5.54
CA TYR A 97 10.97 -1.21 4.72
C TYR A 97 12.17 -1.65 5.55
N PHE A 98 12.84 -2.71 5.10
CA PHE A 98 14.08 -3.18 5.71
C PHE A 98 15.26 -2.77 4.84
N GLN A 99 16.00 -1.76 5.27
CA GLN A 99 17.24 -1.39 4.62
C GLN A 99 18.24 -2.54 4.76
N THR A 100 18.87 -2.92 3.65
CA THR A 100 19.94 -3.92 3.67
C THR A 100 21.25 -3.20 3.96
N GLU A 101 21.84 -3.49 5.12
CA GLU A 101 23.17 -2.97 5.49
C GLU A 101 24.24 -3.39 4.47
N GLU A 102 25.14 -2.47 4.14
CA GLU A 102 26.22 -2.74 3.20
C GLU A 102 27.15 -3.82 3.77
N GLY A 103 27.44 -4.86 2.98
CA GLY A 103 28.27 -6.00 3.40
C GLY A 103 27.52 -7.17 4.04
N LYS A 104 26.24 -7.03 4.42
CA LYS A 104 25.45 -8.16 4.97
C LYS A 104 25.10 -9.21 3.90
N LEU A 105 25.05 -8.78 2.63
CA LEU A 105 24.79 -9.60 1.46
C LEU A 105 25.84 -9.29 0.37
N PRO A 106 27.10 -9.73 0.53
CA PRO A 106 28.19 -9.36 -0.37
C PRO A 106 27.99 -9.89 -1.80
N SER A 107 27.26 -10.99 -1.97
CA SER A 107 26.96 -11.58 -3.27
C SER A 107 25.84 -10.87 -4.04
N ARG A 108 25.08 -9.96 -3.40
CA ARG A 108 23.95 -9.27 -4.02
C ARG A 108 24.48 -8.11 -4.88
N LYS A 109 24.49 -8.29 -6.20
CA LYS A 109 24.75 -7.20 -7.14
C LYS A 109 23.59 -6.21 -7.12
N LYS A 110 23.87 -4.92 -6.88
CA LYS A 110 22.88 -3.84 -7.08
C LYS A 110 22.50 -3.84 -8.57
N SER A 111 21.21 -3.77 -8.90
CA SER A 111 20.78 -3.62 -10.30
C SER A 111 21.37 -2.31 -10.85
N PRO A 112 21.87 -2.30 -12.09
CA PRO A 112 22.31 -1.05 -12.71
C PRO A 112 21.15 -0.05 -12.73
N THR A 113 21.42 1.20 -12.38
CA THR A 113 20.44 2.28 -12.47
C THR A 113 19.89 2.31 -13.90
N PRO A 114 18.55 2.36 -14.10
CA PRO A 114 18.00 2.49 -15.44
C PRO A 114 18.64 3.69 -16.16
N PRO A 115 18.98 3.55 -17.46
CA PRO A 115 19.49 4.68 -18.22
C PRO A 115 18.44 5.79 -18.27
N GLU A 116 18.90 7.04 -18.12
CA GLU A 116 18.04 8.21 -18.27
C GLU A 116 17.48 8.24 -19.69
N ILE A 117 16.14 8.30 -19.81
CA ILE A 117 15.49 8.35 -21.12
C ILE A 117 15.68 9.78 -21.65
N VAL A 118 16.67 9.97 -22.50
CA VAL A 118 16.85 11.22 -23.23
C VAL A 118 15.73 11.29 -24.27
N GLU A 119 14.84 12.30 -24.21
CA GLU A 119 13.90 12.56 -25.30
C GLU A 119 14.72 12.92 -26.55
N VAL A 120 14.95 11.93 -27.41
CA VAL A 120 15.59 12.17 -28.70
C VAL A 120 14.57 12.94 -29.54
N GLY A 121 14.76 14.25 -29.65
CA GLY A 121 13.98 15.08 -30.55
C GLY A 121 14.07 14.51 -31.96
N ILE A 122 12.98 13.91 -32.43
CA ILE A 122 12.86 13.48 -33.82
C ILE A 122 12.68 14.78 -34.62
N PRO A 123 13.60 15.14 -35.55
CA PRO A 123 13.40 16.31 -36.38
C PRO A 123 12.15 16.08 -37.25
N LEU A 124 11.26 17.06 -37.24
CA LEU A 124 9.95 16.99 -37.85
C LEU A 124 10.04 17.40 -39.32
N ASP A 125 10.90 16.76 -40.10
CA ASP A 125 11.11 17.08 -41.51
C ASP A 125 11.06 15.80 -42.37
N LEU A 126 9.90 15.58 -43.02
CA LEU A 126 9.73 14.90 -44.32
C LEU A 126 8.30 15.08 -44.84
#